data_AF-A0A098VM32-F1
#
_entry.id   AF-A0A098VM32-F1
#
_cell.length_a   1.000
_cell.length_b   1.000
_cell.length_c   1.000
_cell.angle_alpha   90.00
_cell.angle_beta   90.00
_cell.angle_gamma   90.00
#
_symmetry.space_group_name_H-M   'P 1'
#
loop_
_entity.id
_entity.type
_entity.pdbx_description
1 polymer ?
#
loop_
_entity_poly.entity_id
_entity_poly.type
_entity_poly.pdbx_seq_one_letter_code
_entity_poly.pdbx_strand_id
1 'polypeptide(L)'
;MVSPEFTTHAIVNLGIGLPMQCTAHIPPNCNVQLQTENGLLGLGPYPSTVELADSDLVNAGMPMASILIGKETTTNLPGSSFFGSEESFAMIRGGHIDLTILGAMEVSSNGDLANWIIPGKMVKGMGGAMDLAASLETKVVITMEHVSKNGKPKILDRCNLPLTAKSCVNRIITDLCVFDVLSNGEGLELIELFEGTTMEEIRAKTGCSFKTSKNLKVIQ
;
A
#
# COMPACT_ATOMS: atom_id res chain seq x y z
N MET A 1 8.77 -3.54 9.03
CA MET A 1 9.06 -2.35 8.21
C MET A 1 7.79 -1.60 7.82
N VAL A 2 6.76 -2.25 7.29
CA VAL A 2 5.42 -1.62 7.14
C VAL A 2 4.66 -1.44 8.47
N SER A 3 5.00 -2.22 9.49
CA SER A 3 4.35 -2.21 10.81
C SER A 3 4.12 -0.81 11.43
N PRO A 4 5.09 0.13 11.39
CA PRO A 4 4.91 1.48 11.91
C PRO A 4 3.90 2.35 11.15
N GLU A 5 3.47 1.94 9.95
CA GLU A 5 2.41 2.61 9.19
C GLU A 5 1.03 2.39 9.81
N PHE A 6 0.83 1.27 10.52
CA PHE A 6 -0.46 0.95 11.14
C PHE A 6 -0.63 1.69 12.46
N THR A 7 -1.61 2.59 12.50
CA THR A 7 -2.01 3.31 13.71
C THR A 7 -3.32 2.73 14.24
N THR A 8 -3.44 2.65 15.58
CA THR A 8 -4.64 2.11 16.21
C THR A 8 -5.86 2.95 15.81
N HIS A 9 -6.94 2.25 15.44
CA HIS A 9 -8.21 2.77 14.92
C HIS A 9 -8.21 3.29 13.48
N ALA A 10 -7.10 3.14 12.75
CA ALA A 10 -7.06 3.50 11.33
C ALA A 10 -7.94 2.57 10.48
N ILE A 11 -8.60 3.17 9.49
CA ILE A 11 -9.23 2.48 8.37
C ILE A 11 -8.18 2.34 7.26
N VAL A 12 -7.89 1.10 6.89
CA VAL A 12 -6.81 0.76 5.98
C VAL A 12 -7.34 0.00 4.78
N ASN A 13 -6.98 0.44 3.58
CA ASN A 13 -7.16 -0.33 2.35
C ASN A 13 -5.81 -0.90 1.88
N LEU A 14 -5.82 -2.17 1.46
CA LEU A 14 -4.63 -2.90 1.02
C LEU A 14 -4.84 -3.46 -0.39
N GLY A 15 -3.96 -3.08 -1.30
CA GLY A 15 -3.92 -3.62 -2.64
C GLY A 15 -3.48 -5.10 -2.68
N ILE A 16 -3.83 -5.79 -3.76
CA ILE A 16 -3.48 -7.21 -3.95
C ILE A 16 -1.95 -7.45 -3.98
N GLY A 17 -1.53 -8.63 -3.52
CA GLY A 17 -0.13 -9.06 -3.54
C GLY A 17 0.64 -8.66 -2.27
N LEU A 18 1.79 -8.01 -2.44
CA LEU A 18 2.65 -7.58 -1.33
C LEU A 18 1.93 -6.71 -0.29
N PRO A 19 1.05 -5.76 -0.65
CA PRO A 19 0.32 -4.97 0.36
C PRO A 19 -0.60 -5.84 1.24
N MET A 20 -1.31 -6.83 0.68
CA MET A 20 -2.09 -7.77 1.50
C MET A 20 -1.24 -8.57 2.50
N GLN A 21 0.01 -8.87 2.17
CA GLN A 21 0.93 -9.55 3.09
C GLN A 21 1.31 -8.67 4.29
N CYS A 22 1.15 -7.35 4.19
CA CYS A 22 1.41 -6.42 5.28
C CYS A 22 0.47 -6.62 6.48
N THR A 23 -0.69 -7.26 6.29
CA THR A 23 -1.62 -7.62 7.38
C THR A 23 -0.96 -8.48 8.45
N ALA A 24 -0.05 -9.38 8.06
CA ALA A 24 0.67 -10.25 8.99
C ALA A 24 1.66 -9.49 9.90
N HIS A 25 1.90 -8.20 9.61
CA HIS A 25 2.82 -7.33 10.35
C HIS A 25 2.10 -6.21 11.12
N ILE A 26 0.77 -6.24 11.20
CA ILE A 26 0.01 -5.36 12.09
C ILE A 26 0.40 -5.72 13.53
N PRO A 27 0.85 -4.74 14.35
CA PRO A 27 1.17 -5.00 15.76
C PRO A 27 -0.04 -5.61 16.49
N PRO A 28 0.14 -6.57 17.40
CA PRO A 28 -0.97 -7.25 18.07
C PRO A 28 -1.82 -6.32 18.94
N ASN A 29 -1.26 -5.20 19.39
CA ASN A 29 -1.94 -4.15 20.13
C ASN A 29 -2.48 -3.01 19.24
N CYS A 30 -2.27 -3.10 17.92
CA CYS A 30 -2.79 -2.15 16.95
C CYS A 30 -4.09 -2.70 16.36
N ASN A 31 -5.12 -1.89 16.47
CA ASN A 31 -6.47 -2.29 16.13
C ASN A 31 -6.95 -1.52 14.90
N VAL A 32 -6.73 -2.08 13.72
CA VAL A 32 -7.08 -1.44 12.44
C VAL A 32 -8.32 -2.07 11.84
N GLN A 33 -9.10 -1.26 11.10
CA GLN A 33 -10.21 -1.76 10.30
C GLN A 33 -9.78 -1.89 8.85
N LEU A 34 -9.78 -3.12 8.33
CA LEU A 34 -9.45 -3.38 6.93
C LEU A 34 -10.69 -3.17 6.07
N GLN A 35 -10.60 -2.23 5.12
CA GLN A 35 -11.61 -1.93 4.12
C GLN A 35 -11.28 -2.65 2.81
N THR A 36 -12.30 -3.13 2.11
CA THR A 36 -12.18 -3.68 0.76
C THR A 36 -13.16 -2.99 -0.19
N GLU A 37 -12.68 -2.63 -1.38
CA GLU A 37 -13.41 -1.78 -2.33
C GLU A 37 -14.72 -2.40 -2.85
N ASN A 38 -14.89 -3.73 -2.74
CA ASN A 38 -16.11 -4.44 -3.06
C ASN A 38 -17.21 -4.38 -1.98
N GLY A 39 -17.05 -3.60 -0.91
CA GLY A 39 -18.16 -3.25 -0.02
C GLY A 39 -18.15 -3.88 1.37
N LEU A 40 -16.98 -3.98 1.99
CA LEU A 40 -16.84 -4.48 3.35
C LEU A 40 -15.81 -3.66 4.14
N LEU A 41 -16.16 -3.35 5.39
CA LEU A 41 -15.26 -2.82 6.42
C LEU A 41 -15.16 -3.83 7.55
N GLY A 42 -13.94 -4.11 8.02
CA GLY A 42 -13.67 -5.15 9.01
C GLY A 42 -13.31 -6.51 8.40
N LEU A 43 -12.53 -6.50 7.31
CA LEU A 43 -12.02 -7.71 6.68
C LEU A 43 -11.13 -8.51 7.66
N GLY A 44 -11.41 -9.81 7.77
CA GLY A 44 -10.65 -10.76 8.59
C GLY A 44 -9.67 -11.62 7.79
N PRO A 45 -9.01 -12.58 8.46
CA PRO A 45 -8.04 -13.46 7.82
C PRO A 45 -8.72 -14.41 6.80
N TYR A 46 -7.89 -15.11 6.02
CA TYR A 46 -8.38 -16.20 5.18
C TYR A 46 -9.07 -17.29 6.03
N PRO A 47 -10.15 -17.92 5.52
CA PRO A 47 -10.78 -19.03 6.22
C PRO A 47 -9.78 -20.19 6.38
N SER A 48 -9.73 -20.78 7.57
CA SER A 48 -8.76 -21.83 7.89
C SER A 48 -9.14 -23.20 7.32
N THR A 49 -10.40 -23.38 6.93
CA THR A 49 -10.92 -24.63 6.35
C THR A 49 -11.94 -24.33 5.25
N VAL A 50 -12.24 -25.33 4.41
CA VAL A 50 -13.24 -25.20 3.33
C VAL A 50 -14.64 -25.01 3.89
N GLU A 51 -14.97 -25.59 5.05
CA GLU A 51 -16.29 -25.42 5.68
C GLU A 51 -16.53 -23.99 6.18
N LEU A 52 -15.46 -23.25 6.48
CA LEU A 52 -15.54 -21.84 6.87
C LEU A 52 -15.50 -20.87 5.68
N ALA A 53 -15.39 -21.40 4.45
CA ALA A 53 -15.34 -20.59 3.25
C ALA A 53 -16.77 -20.28 2.77
N ASP A 54 -17.06 -19.00 2.56
CA ASP A 54 -18.32 -18.50 2.01
C ASP A 54 -18.07 -17.76 0.69
N SER A 55 -18.75 -18.17 -0.39
CA SER A 55 -18.53 -17.61 -1.72
C SER A 55 -18.98 -16.16 -1.84
N ASP A 56 -19.87 -15.72 -0.95
CA ASP A 56 -20.35 -14.35 -0.90
C ASP A 56 -19.38 -13.43 -0.13
N LEU A 57 -18.37 -14.01 0.55
CA LEU A 57 -17.35 -13.30 1.31
C LEU A 57 -15.98 -13.41 0.62
N VAL A 58 -15.70 -12.45 -0.26
CA VAL A 58 -14.41 -12.33 -0.95
C VAL A 58 -13.83 -10.93 -0.75
N ASN A 59 -12.49 -10.81 -0.80
CA ASN A 59 -11.85 -9.49 -0.89
C ASN A 59 -11.72 -9.03 -2.36
N ALA A 60 -11.23 -7.81 -2.58
CA ALA A 60 -11.08 -7.20 -3.91
C ALA A 60 -10.27 -8.04 -4.94
N GLY A 61 -9.35 -8.89 -4.47
CA GLY A 61 -8.59 -9.80 -5.33
C GLY A 61 -9.32 -11.09 -5.70
N MET A 62 -10.55 -11.28 -5.22
CA MET A 62 -11.39 -12.48 -5.33
C MET A 62 -10.97 -13.78 -4.57
N PRO A 63 -9.95 -13.85 -3.69
CA PRO A 63 -9.85 -14.97 -2.75
C PRO A 63 -10.88 -14.84 -1.62
N MET A 64 -11.32 -15.99 -1.12
CA MET A 64 -12.28 -16.11 -0.02
C MET A 64 -11.73 -15.41 1.23
N ALA A 65 -12.55 -14.63 1.91
CA ALA A 65 -12.17 -13.96 3.14
C ALA A 65 -13.13 -14.35 4.27
N SER A 66 -12.69 -14.12 5.50
CA SER A 66 -13.61 -14.11 6.64
C SER A 66 -13.88 -12.67 7.07
N ILE A 67 -14.93 -12.48 7.85
CA ILE A 67 -15.13 -11.26 8.62
C ILE A 67 -14.32 -11.36 9.92
N LEU A 68 -13.84 -10.22 10.46
CA LEU A 68 -13.29 -10.19 11.81
C LEU A 68 -14.39 -10.57 12.82
N ILE A 69 -14.43 -11.84 13.20
CA ILE A 69 -15.19 -12.31 14.37
C ILE A 69 -14.21 -12.35 15.53
N GLY A 70 -14.40 -11.50 16.53
CA GLY A 70 -13.56 -11.46 17.73
C GLY A 70 -13.38 -12.86 18.32
N LYS A 71 -12.18 -13.43 18.16
CA LYS A 71 -11.79 -14.69 18.80
C LYS A 71 -11.12 -14.36 20.13
N GLU A 72 -11.87 -14.66 21.18
CA GLU A 72 -11.49 -14.85 22.59
C GLU A 72 -10.34 -14.01 23.20
N THR A 73 -10.74 -13.30 24.26
CA THR A 73 -9.94 -12.74 25.37
C THR A 73 -9.18 -11.42 25.10
N THR A 74 -9.82 -10.34 25.59
CA THR A 74 -9.27 -9.01 25.99
C THR A 74 -9.32 -7.83 25.02
N THR A 75 -9.64 -8.00 23.73
CA THR A 75 -9.96 -6.86 22.84
C THR A 75 -11.32 -7.05 22.17
N ASN A 76 -12.36 -6.52 22.80
CA ASN A 76 -13.66 -6.36 22.17
C ASN A 76 -13.52 -5.37 21.00
N LEU A 77 -13.65 -5.85 19.77
CA LEU A 77 -14.10 -5.01 18.66
C LEU A 77 -15.24 -5.72 17.92
N PRO A 78 -16.51 -5.35 18.18
CA PRO A 78 -17.64 -5.71 17.35
C PRO A 78 -17.70 -4.81 16.11
N GLY A 79 -18.05 -5.40 14.95
CA GLY A 79 -18.65 -4.68 13.82
C GLY A 79 -17.85 -4.76 12.53
N SER A 80 -18.16 -5.75 11.70
CA SER A 80 -18.02 -5.60 10.25
C SER A 80 -19.30 -4.98 9.68
N SER A 81 -19.19 -4.26 8.57
CA SER A 81 -20.33 -3.70 7.86
C SER A 81 -20.21 -3.96 6.36
N PHE A 82 -21.32 -4.33 5.74
CA PHE A 82 -21.45 -4.42 4.29
C PHE A 82 -22.13 -3.17 3.74
N PHE A 83 -21.72 -2.76 2.54
CA PHE A 83 -22.28 -1.61 1.84
C PHE A 83 -22.11 -1.78 0.33
N GLY A 84 -22.90 -1.05 -0.45
CA GLY A 84 -22.80 -1.06 -1.91
C GLY A 84 -21.46 -0.50 -2.40
N SER A 85 -21.09 -0.82 -3.65
CA SER A 85 -19.87 -0.30 -4.25
C SER A 85 -19.87 1.23 -4.35
N GLU A 86 -21.03 1.85 -4.55
CA GLU A 86 -21.20 3.30 -4.57
C GLU A 86 -20.77 3.94 -3.24
N GLU A 87 -21.17 3.36 -2.11
CA GLU A 87 -20.81 3.83 -0.77
C GLU A 87 -19.35 3.53 -0.45
N SER A 88 -18.86 2.35 -0.87
CA SER A 88 -17.46 1.97 -0.76
C SER A 88 -16.53 2.99 -1.42
N PHE A 89 -16.85 3.37 -2.66
CA PHE A 89 -16.07 4.38 -3.36
C PHE A 89 -16.36 5.81 -2.91
N ALA A 90 -17.53 6.10 -2.32
CA ALA A 90 -17.78 7.37 -1.63
C ALA A 90 -16.87 7.51 -0.40
N MET A 91 -16.73 6.45 0.40
CA MET A 91 -15.80 6.37 1.52
C MET A 91 -14.35 6.61 1.07
N ILE A 92 -13.91 5.91 0.01
CA ILE A 92 -12.56 6.06 -0.55
C ILE A 92 -12.31 7.48 -1.07
N ARG A 93 -13.15 7.97 -2.01
CA ARG A 93 -12.95 9.29 -2.63
C ARG A 93 -13.18 10.45 -1.66
N GLY A 94 -14.00 10.25 -0.64
CA GLY A 94 -14.24 11.22 0.43
C GLY A 94 -13.09 11.35 1.42
N GLY A 95 -12.05 10.52 1.30
CA GLY A 95 -10.89 10.56 2.20
C GLY A 95 -11.17 9.99 3.59
N HIS A 96 -12.13 9.07 3.70
CA HIS A 96 -12.44 8.37 4.95
C HIS A 96 -11.56 7.13 5.17
N ILE A 97 -10.58 6.91 4.29
CA ILE A 97 -9.53 5.91 4.46
C ILE A 97 -8.29 6.63 4.97
N ASP A 98 -7.74 6.20 6.11
CA ASP A 98 -6.56 6.82 6.70
C ASP A 98 -5.28 6.41 5.95
N LEU A 99 -5.20 5.13 5.55
CA LEU A 99 -4.03 4.54 4.93
C LEU A 99 -4.42 3.64 3.76
N THR A 100 -3.81 3.88 2.61
CA THR A 100 -3.84 2.97 1.46
C THR A 100 -2.44 2.44 1.20
N ILE A 101 -2.28 1.12 1.13
CA ILE A 101 -1.02 0.49 0.72
C ILE A 101 -1.19 -0.19 -0.63
N LEU A 102 -0.42 0.23 -1.64
CA LEU A 102 -0.49 -0.31 -3.00
C LEU A 102 0.87 -0.85 -3.48
N GLY A 103 0.83 -1.74 -4.47
CA GLY A 103 2.00 -2.07 -5.27
C GLY A 103 2.22 -1.07 -6.41
N ALA A 104 3.45 -0.98 -6.91
CA ALA A 104 3.78 -0.14 -8.05
C ALA A 104 4.69 -0.84 -9.08
N MET A 105 4.50 -0.47 -10.34
CA MET A 105 5.43 -0.78 -11.43
C MET A 105 6.50 0.31 -11.54
N GLU A 106 6.09 1.58 -11.44
CA GLU A 106 6.98 2.74 -11.35
C GLU A 106 6.40 3.75 -10.34
N VAL A 107 7.29 4.51 -9.69
CA VAL A 107 6.94 5.70 -8.90
C VAL A 107 7.89 6.83 -9.30
N SER A 108 7.38 8.05 -9.47
CA SER A 108 8.23 9.21 -9.81
C SER A 108 8.76 9.94 -8.57
N SER A 109 9.72 10.84 -8.77
CA SER A 109 10.32 11.66 -7.71
C SER A 109 9.32 12.61 -7.06
N ASN A 110 8.28 13.02 -7.79
CA ASN A 110 7.17 13.85 -7.31
C ASN A 110 5.94 13.03 -6.85
N GLY A 111 6.07 11.71 -6.69
CA GLY A 111 5.02 10.84 -6.15
C GLY A 111 3.92 10.45 -7.13
N ASP A 112 4.15 10.51 -8.45
CA ASP A 112 3.24 9.89 -9.42
C ASP A 112 3.33 8.37 -9.30
N LEU A 113 2.19 7.70 -9.41
CA LEU A 113 2.05 6.24 -9.34
C LEU A 113 1.73 5.69 -10.73
N ALA A 114 2.42 4.63 -11.15
CA ALA A 114 2.02 3.81 -12.30
C ALA A 114 2.00 2.32 -11.92
N ASN A 115 0.82 1.69 -11.99
CA ASN A 115 0.68 0.29 -11.56
C ASN A 115 -0.36 -0.57 -12.31
N TRP A 116 -1.04 -0.06 -13.34
CA TRP A 116 -2.17 -0.76 -13.96
C TRP A 116 -1.90 -1.35 -15.36
N ILE A 117 -0.91 -0.83 -16.09
CA ILE A 117 -0.64 -1.22 -17.47
C ILE A 117 0.84 -1.13 -17.86
N ILE A 118 1.28 -2.09 -18.68
CA ILE A 118 2.49 -2.02 -19.48
C ILE A 118 2.06 -2.15 -20.95
N PRO A 119 2.06 -1.05 -21.73
CA PRO A 119 1.62 -1.08 -23.13
C PRO A 119 2.30 -2.21 -23.93
N GLY A 120 1.50 -3.01 -24.63
CA GLY A 120 1.98 -4.13 -25.45
C GLY A 120 2.46 -5.37 -24.68
N LYS A 121 2.37 -5.39 -23.35
CA LYS A 121 2.83 -6.54 -22.54
C LYS A 121 1.83 -7.01 -21.49
N MET A 122 1.24 -6.09 -20.72
CA MET A 122 0.41 -6.44 -19.58
C MET A 122 -0.71 -5.43 -19.42
N VAL A 123 -1.96 -5.89 -19.45
CA VAL A 123 -3.15 -5.06 -19.17
C VAL A 123 -3.90 -5.76 -18.05
N LYS A 124 -3.82 -5.24 -16.83
CA LYS A 124 -4.58 -5.78 -15.68
C LYS A 124 -5.91 -5.06 -15.47
N GLY A 125 -6.07 -3.87 -16.07
CA GLY A 125 -7.11 -2.92 -15.68
C GLY A 125 -6.70 -2.18 -14.40
N MET A 126 -7.26 -1.00 -14.18
CA MET A 126 -6.92 -0.17 -13.02
C MET A 126 -7.67 -0.57 -11.74
N GLY A 127 -8.79 -1.31 -11.84
CA GLY A 127 -9.62 -1.62 -10.68
C GLY A 127 -9.98 -0.35 -9.89
N GLY A 128 -9.98 -0.42 -8.57
CA GLY A 128 -10.12 0.75 -7.69
C GLY A 128 -8.84 1.56 -7.46
N ALA A 129 -7.70 1.22 -8.10
CA ALA A 129 -6.41 1.82 -7.76
C ALA A 129 -6.33 3.34 -8.01
N MET A 130 -7.08 3.85 -8.98
CA MET A 130 -7.15 5.29 -9.23
C MET A 130 -7.90 6.02 -8.11
N ASP A 131 -9.06 5.52 -7.69
CA ASP A 131 -9.84 6.09 -6.58
C ASP A 131 -9.08 6.03 -5.25
N LEU A 132 -8.44 4.90 -4.97
CA LEU A 132 -7.63 4.69 -3.75
C LEU A 132 -6.43 5.63 -3.64
N ALA A 133 -5.92 6.10 -4.77
CA ALA A 133 -4.80 7.02 -4.83
C ALA A 133 -5.22 8.49 -5.09
N ALA A 134 -6.52 8.78 -5.21
CA ALA A 134 -6.98 10.12 -5.60
C ALA A 134 -7.21 11.07 -4.42
N SER A 135 -7.47 10.54 -3.22
CA SER A 135 -7.75 11.35 -2.02
C SER A 135 -6.46 11.96 -1.45
N LEU A 136 -6.49 13.26 -1.16
CA LEU A 136 -5.38 13.98 -0.50
C LEU A 136 -5.34 13.77 1.02
N GLU A 137 -6.48 13.40 1.62
CA GLU A 137 -6.60 13.13 3.06
C GLU A 137 -6.08 11.74 3.43
N THR A 138 -5.99 10.84 2.44
CA THR A 138 -5.55 9.46 2.61
C THR A 138 -4.05 9.36 2.41
N LYS A 139 -3.34 8.78 3.38
CA LYS A 139 -1.92 8.47 3.21
C LYS A 139 -1.76 7.30 2.25
N VAL A 140 -1.01 7.49 1.16
CA VAL A 140 -0.68 6.44 0.18
C VAL A 140 0.76 5.98 0.37
N VAL A 141 0.91 4.70 0.72
CA VAL A 141 2.21 4.02 0.87
C VAL A 141 2.37 3.01 -0.24
N ILE A 142 3.52 3.02 -0.90
CA ILE A 142 3.87 2.03 -1.91
C ILE A 142 4.79 0.97 -1.32
N THR A 143 4.45 -0.31 -1.52
CA THR A 143 5.34 -1.44 -1.23
C THR A 143 5.74 -2.10 -2.54
N MET A 144 7.04 -2.16 -2.85
CA MET A 144 7.51 -2.70 -4.13
C MET A 144 8.97 -3.16 -4.07
N GLU A 145 9.38 -4.10 -4.94
CA GLU A 145 10.81 -4.28 -5.22
C GLU A 145 11.41 -2.99 -5.81
N HIS A 146 12.61 -2.62 -5.39
CA HIS A 146 13.30 -1.38 -5.73
C HIS A 146 13.65 -1.31 -7.23
N VAL A 147 14.06 -2.44 -7.78
CA VAL A 147 14.37 -2.62 -9.20
C VAL A 147 13.45 -3.67 -9.83
N SER A 148 13.32 -3.62 -11.14
CA SER A 148 12.69 -4.71 -11.90
C SER A 148 13.57 -5.97 -11.89
N LYS A 149 13.00 -7.10 -12.31
CA LYS A 149 13.73 -8.37 -12.51
C LYS A 149 14.97 -8.26 -13.40
N ASN A 150 15.03 -7.24 -14.26
CA ASN A 150 16.15 -6.99 -15.16
C ASN A 150 17.14 -5.96 -14.58
N GLY A 151 17.03 -5.63 -13.30
CA GLY A 151 17.88 -4.66 -12.60
C GLY A 151 17.59 -3.19 -12.94
N LYS A 152 16.57 -2.89 -13.75
CA LYS A 152 16.22 -1.49 -14.07
C LYS A 152 15.54 -0.80 -12.88
N PRO A 153 15.92 0.44 -12.53
CA PRO A 153 15.23 1.25 -11.53
C PRO A 153 13.74 1.36 -11.81
N LYS A 154 12.94 1.34 -10.74
CA LYS A 154 11.49 1.58 -10.79
C LYS A 154 11.08 2.89 -10.11
N ILE A 155 11.96 3.46 -9.28
CA ILE A 155 11.83 4.80 -8.75
C ILE A 155 12.58 5.72 -9.72
N LEU A 156 11.86 6.64 -10.36
CA LEU A 156 12.34 7.40 -11.51
C LEU A 156 12.10 8.90 -11.31
N ASP A 157 12.73 9.76 -12.12
CA ASP A 157 12.39 11.19 -12.06
C ASP A 157 10.96 11.45 -12.58
N ARG A 158 10.57 10.71 -13.63
CA ARG A 158 9.22 10.68 -14.17
C ARG A 158 8.87 9.25 -14.58
N CYS A 159 7.63 8.83 -14.34
CA CYS A 159 7.16 7.54 -14.85
C CYS A 159 7.14 7.53 -16.38
N ASN A 160 7.54 6.41 -16.97
CA ASN A 160 7.44 6.14 -18.39
C ASN A 160 6.13 5.39 -18.72
N LEU A 161 5.59 4.67 -17.74
CA LEU A 161 4.32 3.97 -17.86
C LEU A 161 3.13 4.93 -17.69
N PRO A 162 1.95 4.59 -18.26
CA PRO A 162 0.73 5.33 -18.01
C PRO A 162 0.42 5.42 -16.53
N LEU A 163 0.15 6.64 -16.05
CA LEU A 163 -0.10 6.90 -14.65
C LEU A 163 -1.43 6.29 -14.18
N THR A 164 -1.43 5.90 -12.92
CA THR A 164 -2.61 5.61 -12.10
C THR A 164 -3.10 6.92 -11.46
N ALA A 165 -2.21 7.64 -10.78
CA ALA A 165 -2.51 8.92 -10.15
C ALA A 165 -1.25 9.80 -10.10
N LYS A 166 -1.45 11.12 -10.05
CA LYS A 166 -0.36 12.11 -10.01
C LYS A 166 -0.13 12.58 -8.58
N SER A 167 1.13 12.72 -8.18
CA SER A 167 1.54 13.25 -6.87
C SER A 167 0.72 12.75 -5.69
N CYS A 168 0.41 11.46 -5.70
CA CYS A 168 -0.43 10.81 -4.70
C CYS A 168 0.38 10.06 -3.64
N VAL A 169 1.58 9.59 -3.99
CA VAL A 169 2.39 8.74 -3.10
C VAL A 169 3.02 9.61 -2.00
N ASN A 170 2.88 9.19 -0.74
CA ASN A 170 3.53 9.84 0.40
C ASN A 170 4.82 9.12 0.81
N ARG A 171 4.87 7.79 0.67
CA ARG A 171 6.01 6.97 1.09
C ARG A 171 6.22 5.77 0.17
N ILE A 172 7.47 5.42 -0.06
CA ILE A 172 7.89 4.26 -0.85
C ILE A 172 8.74 3.36 0.04
N ILE A 173 8.27 2.14 0.27
CA ILE A 173 8.95 1.08 1.01
C ILE A 173 9.41 0.04 0.00
N THR A 174 10.72 -0.21 -0.05
CA THR A 174 11.32 -1.21 -0.93
C THR A 174 11.98 -2.34 -0.16
N ASP A 175 12.66 -3.25 -0.85
CA ASP A 175 13.55 -4.26 -0.25
C ASP A 175 14.91 -3.69 0.18
N LEU A 176 15.23 -2.43 -0.16
CA LEU A 176 16.54 -1.82 0.12
C LEU A 176 16.46 -0.63 1.10
N CYS A 177 15.36 0.12 1.05
CA CYS A 177 15.22 1.37 1.78
C CYS A 177 13.76 1.86 1.86
N VAL A 178 13.57 2.94 2.63
CA VAL A 178 12.34 3.73 2.69
C VAL A 178 12.60 5.18 2.27
N PHE A 179 11.77 5.67 1.35
CA PHE A 179 11.72 7.07 0.94
C PHE A 179 10.41 7.71 1.39
N ASP A 180 10.49 8.96 1.87
CA ASP A 180 9.36 9.88 1.91
C ASP A 180 9.32 10.72 0.64
N VAL A 181 8.11 10.98 0.14
CA VAL A 181 7.87 11.97 -0.92
C VAL A 181 7.58 13.30 -0.25
N LEU A 182 8.42 14.30 -0.47
CA LEU A 182 8.31 15.59 0.20
C LEU A 182 7.19 16.43 -0.44
N SER A 183 6.20 16.80 0.37
CA SER A 183 5.03 17.59 -0.06
C SER A 183 5.37 19.00 -0.56
N ASN A 184 6.56 19.50 -0.24
CA ASN A 184 7.06 20.81 -0.70
C ASN A 184 7.61 20.78 -2.14
N GLY A 185 7.56 19.64 -2.82
CA GLY A 185 8.03 19.49 -4.20
C GLY A 185 9.54 19.30 -4.34
N GLU A 186 10.27 19.08 -3.24
CA GLU A 186 11.72 18.85 -3.26
C GLU A 186 12.12 17.42 -3.64
N GLY A 187 11.15 16.58 -4.02
CA GLY A 187 11.34 15.20 -4.46
C GLY A 187 11.36 14.21 -3.30
N LEU A 188 12.29 13.25 -3.35
CA LEU A 188 12.37 12.17 -2.38
C LEU A 188 13.37 12.47 -1.25
N GLU A 189 13.06 12.03 -0.04
CA GLU A 189 14.00 11.95 1.09
C GLU A 189 14.18 10.51 1.55
N LEU A 190 15.42 10.02 1.55
CA LEU A 190 15.79 8.73 2.12
C LEU A 190 15.75 8.82 3.65
N ILE A 191 14.84 8.08 4.27
CA ILE A 191 14.63 8.10 5.72
C ILE A 191 15.11 6.83 6.43
N GLU A 192 15.12 5.69 5.73
CA GLU A 192 15.60 4.41 6.27
C GLU A 192 16.39 3.64 5.22
N LEU A 193 17.47 3.00 5.65
CA LEU A 193 18.33 2.11 4.86
C LEU A 193 18.32 0.73 5.50
N PHE A 194 18.22 -0.34 4.73
CA PHE A 194 18.22 -1.68 5.31
C PHE A 194 19.62 -2.26 5.42
N GLU A 195 19.82 -3.10 6.45
CA GLU A 195 21.10 -3.73 6.73
C GLU A 195 21.65 -4.46 5.49
N GLY A 196 22.94 -4.26 5.22
CA GLY A 196 23.61 -4.81 4.03
C GLY A 196 23.47 -3.97 2.76
N THR A 197 22.64 -2.93 2.74
CA THR A 197 22.53 -1.99 1.61
C THR A 197 23.48 -0.80 1.79
N THR A 198 24.08 -0.29 0.71
CA THR A 198 24.93 0.92 0.75
C THR A 198 24.27 2.12 0.08
N MET A 199 24.74 3.33 0.42
CA MET A 199 24.29 4.56 -0.24
C MET A 199 24.62 4.57 -1.75
N GLU A 200 25.77 4.01 -2.12
CA GLU A 200 26.20 3.85 -3.50
C GLU A 200 25.25 2.94 -4.27
N GLU A 201 24.82 1.85 -3.66
CA GLU A 201 23.86 0.92 -4.24
C GLU A 201 22.49 1.57 -4.46
N ILE A 202 21.95 2.28 -3.46
CA ILE A 202 20.69 3.02 -3.61
C ILE A 202 20.79 4.03 -4.76
N ARG A 203 21.88 4.81 -4.82
CA ARG A 203 22.08 5.79 -5.90
C ARG A 203 22.19 5.13 -7.28
N ALA A 204 22.83 3.96 -7.37
CA ALA A 204 22.94 3.22 -8.63
C ALA A 204 21.60 2.59 -9.07
N LYS A 205 20.73 2.24 -8.11
CA LYS A 205 19.46 1.55 -8.34
C LYS A 205 18.23 2.48 -8.35
N THR A 206 18.41 3.77 -8.03
CA THR A 206 17.36 4.80 -8.08
C THR A 206 17.56 5.68 -9.31
N GLY A 207 16.52 5.85 -10.12
CA GLY A 207 16.56 6.61 -11.38
C GLY A 207 16.31 8.11 -11.24
N CYS A 208 16.43 8.67 -10.03
CA CYS A 208 16.31 10.10 -9.76
C CYS A 208 17.21 10.53 -8.60
N SER A 209 17.40 11.85 -8.44
CA SER A 209 18.03 12.39 -7.25
C SER A 209 17.10 12.30 -6.04
N PHE A 210 17.69 12.17 -4.86
CA PHE A 210 17.00 12.19 -3.58
C PHE A 210 17.88 12.84 -2.51
N LYS A 211 17.24 13.39 -1.48
CA LYS A 211 17.90 13.89 -0.27
C LYS A 211 18.13 12.75 0.71
N THR A 212 19.11 12.90 1.58
CA THR A 212 19.31 11.99 2.71
C THR A 212 18.84 12.70 3.98
N SER A 213 17.94 12.05 4.73
CA SER A 213 17.46 12.59 5.99
C SER A 213 18.62 12.75 6.98
N LYS A 214 18.62 13.83 7.74
CA LYS A 214 19.59 14.05 8.83
C LYS A 214 19.46 12.99 9.94
N ASN A 215 18.29 12.37 10.03
CA ASN A 215 17.96 11.33 11.01
C ASN A 215 17.83 9.95 10.35
N LEU A 216 18.58 9.70 9.26
CA LEU A 216 18.58 8.42 8.54
C LEU A 216 18.79 7.27 9.53
N LYS A 217 17.88 6.29 9.51
CA LYS A 217 17.97 5.08 10.32
C LYS A 217 18.47 3.92 9.49
N VAL A 218 19.30 3.07 10.09
CA VAL A 218 19.62 1.76 9.52
C VAL A 218 18.77 0.72 10.22
N ILE A 219 17.94 0.00 9.46
CA ILE A 219 17.01 -1.01 9.99
C ILE A 219 17.56 -2.41 9.72
N GLN A 220 17.51 -3.26 10.76
CA GLN A 220 17.83 -4.68 10.68
C GLN A 220 16.65 -5.51 10.18
#